data_AF-A0A0F3REI2-F1
#
_entry.id   AF-A0A0F3REI2-F1
#
_cell.length_a   1.000
_cell.length_b   1.000
_cell.length_c   1.000
_cell.angle_alpha   90.00
_cell.angle_beta   90.00
_cell.angle_gamma   90.00
#
_symmetry.space_group_name_H-M   'P 1'
#
loop_
_entity.id
_entity.type
_entity.pdbx_description
1 polymer ?
#
loop_
_entity_poly.entity_id
_entity_poly.type
_entity_poly.pdbx_seq_one_letter_code
_entity_poly.pdbx_strand_id
1 'polypeptide(L)' 'MSKVNPRVDLAFKKIFGVEENKDLLISLINAIVSEKDQIVEVTLLKSV' A
#
# COMPACT_ATOMS: atom_id res chain seq x y z
N MET A 1 5.55 -13.28 16.51
CA MET A 1 6.52 -12.35 15.90
C MET A 1 6.39 -12.45 14.40
N SER A 2 5.75 -11.46 13.77
CA SER A 2 5.49 -11.43 12.33
C SER A 2 6.80 -11.34 11.57
N LYS A 3 7.20 -12.43 10.90
CA LYS A 3 8.30 -12.43 9.95
C LYS A 3 7.82 -11.72 8.69
N VAL A 4 7.92 -10.39 8.67
CA VAL A 4 7.74 -9.63 7.43
C VAL A 4 8.79 -10.16 6.48
N ASN A 5 8.36 -10.82 5.40
CA ASN A 5 9.29 -11.38 4.43
C ASN A 5 9.93 -10.21 3.66
N PRO A 6 11.25 -9.97 3.78
CA PRO A 6 11.88 -8.81 3.16
C PRO A 6 11.70 -8.77 1.64
N ARG A 7 11.57 -9.95 1.00
CA ARG A 7 11.30 -10.03 -0.44
C ARG A 7 9.89 -9.53 -0.78
N VAL A 8 8.91 -9.87 0.05
CA VAL A 8 7.52 -9.41 -0.12
C VAL A 8 7.41 -7.92 0.16
N ASP A 9 8.05 -7.43 1.24
CA ASP A 9 8.08 -5.99 1.56
C ASP A 9 8.75 -5.17 0.45
N LEU A 10 9.88 -5.65 -0.08
CA LEU A 10 10.57 -4.99 -1.19
C LEU A 10 9.73 -4.96 -2.47
N ALA A 11 9.09 -6.08 -2.84
CA ALA A 11 8.21 -6.14 -4.00
C ALA A 11 6.99 -5.22 -3.81
N PHE A 12 6.40 -5.22 -2.62
CA PHE A 12 5.28 -4.36 -2.27
C PHE A 12 5.66 -2.88 -2.41
N LYS A 13 6.79 -2.45 -1.83
CA LYS A 13 7.27 -1.07 -1.96
C LYS A 13 7.61 -0.67 -3.39
N LYS A 14 8.12 -1.59 -4.22
CA LYS A 14 8.39 -1.30 -5.64
C LYS A 14 7.11 -1.11 -6.45
N ILE A 15 6.06 -1.87 -6.15
CA ILE A 15 4.79 -1.81 -6.89
C ILE A 15 3.91 -0.69 -6.36
N PHE A 16 3.77 -0.56 -5.04
CA PHE A 16 2.80 0.36 -4.41
C PHE A 16 3.43 1.56 -3.72
N GLY A 17 4.76 1.56 -3.51
CA GLY A 17 5.49 2.66 -2.87
C GLY A 17 6.04 3.71 -3.84
N VAL A 18 5.48 3.79 -5.05
CA VAL A 18 5.79 4.83 -6.05
C VAL A 18 4.56 5.71 -6.29
N GLU A 19 4.79 7.00 -6.49
CA GLU A 19 3.72 7.99 -6.66
C GLU A 19 2.79 7.68 -7.84
N GLU A 20 3.36 7.15 -8.93
CA GLU A 20 2.64 6.77 -10.15
C GLU A 20 1.61 5.64 -9.92
N ASN A 21 1.80 4.82 -8.88
CA ASN A 21 0.96 3.66 -8.59
C ASN A 21 0.06 3.87 -7.36
N LYS A 22 -0.16 5.14 -6.95
CA LYS A 22 -1.06 5.47 -5.83
C LYS A 22 -2.46 4.94 -6.02
N ASP A 23 -3.01 5.04 -7.24
CA ASP A 23 -4.36 4.55 -7.55
C ASP A 23 -4.47 3.03 -7.39
N LEU A 24 -3.40 2.29 -7.69
CA LEU A 24 -3.33 0.84 -7.49
C LEU A 24 -3.30 0.49 -6.00
N LEU A 25 -2.57 1.26 -5.19
CA LEU A 25 -2.55 1.08 -3.75
C LEU A 25 -3.92 1.37 -3.12
N ILE A 26 -4.58 2.45 -3.55
CA ILE A 26 -5.94 2.79 -3.13
C ILE A 26 -6.92 1.67 -3.50
N SER A 27 -6.86 1.18 -4.75
CA SER A 27 -7.72 0.09 -5.22
C SER A 27 -7.51 -1.19 -4.42
N LEU A 28 -6.26 -1.55 -4.10
CA LEU A 28 -5.94 -2.70 -3.28
C LEU A 28 -6.51 -2.56 -1.86
N ILE A 29 -6.33 -1.40 -1.24
CA ILE A 29 -6.86 -1.14 0.12
C ILE A 29 -8.39 -1.25 0.10
N ASN A 30 -9.05 -0.59 -0.85
CA ASN A 30 -10.50 -0.57 -1.00
C ASN A 30 -11.11 -1.95 -1.33
N ALA A 31 -10.32 -2.87 -1.90
CA ALA A 31 -10.73 -4.25 -2.12
C ALA A 31 -10.67 -5.13 -0.85
N ILE A 32 -9.94 -4.70 0.17
CA ILE A 32 -9.74 -5.45 1.43
C ILE A 32 -10.64 -4.91 2.55
N VAL A 33 -10.80 -3.59 2.62
CA VAL A 33 -11.57 -2.93 3.68
C VAL A 33 -13.08 -2.96 3.39
N SER A 34 -13.88 -2.69 4.42
CA SER A 34 -15.34 -2.59 4.26
C SER A 34 -15.72 -1.26 3.59
N GLU A 35 -16.94 -1.17 3.04
CA GLU A 35 -17.40 0.02 2.31
C GLU A 35 -17.27 1.32 3.10
N LYS A 36 -17.51 1.27 4.42
CA LYS A 36 -17.39 2.43 5.33
C LYS A 36 -15.95 2.89 5.56
N ASP A 37 -14.97 2.05 5.24
CA ASP A 37 -13.54 2.28 5.50
C ASP A 37 -12.77 2.55 4.19
N GLN A 38 -13.48 2.71 3.06
CA GLN A 38 -12.85 3.03 1.79
C GLN A 38 -12.13 4.39 1.84
N ILE A 39 -11.01 4.47 1.13
CA ILE A 39 -10.16 5.64 1.05
C ILE A 39 -10.14 6.21 -0.37
N VAL A 40 -9.94 7.52 -0.47
CA VAL A 40 -9.84 8.26 -1.73
C VAL A 40 -8.45 8.85 -1.98
N GLU A 41 -7.61 8.90 -0.94
CA GLU A 41 -6.27 9.47 -1.01
C GLU A 41 -5.31 8.69 -0.10
N VAL A 42 -4.05 8.61 -0.52
CA VAL A 42 -2.97 8.04 0.27
C VAL A 42 -1.71 8.89 0.14
N THR A 43 -1.05 9.14 1.26
CA THR A 43 0.26 9.81 1.30
C THR A 43 1.35 8.79 1.60
N LEU A 44 2.34 8.69 0.70
CA LEU A 44 3.51 7.84 0.92
C LEU A 44 4.52 8.58 1.81
N LEU A 45 4.62 8.17 3.07
CA LEU A 45 5.61 8.71 4.00
C LEU A 45 6.96 8.02 3.76
N LYS A 46 7.98 8.80 3.40
CA LYS A 46 9.35 8.30 3.37
C LYS A 46 9.84 8.16 4.82
N SER A 47 10.27 6.96 5.21
CA SER A 47 11.11 6.82 6.40
C SER A 47 12.48 7.41 6.08
N VAL A 48 12.80 8.52 6.72
CA VAL A 48 14.18 9.03 6.86
C VAL A 48 14.95 8.11 7.79
#